data_AF-A0A1Q5L1G5-F1
#
_entry.id   AF-A0A1Q5L1G5-F1
#
_cell.length_a   1.000
_cell.length_b   1.000
_cell.length_c   1.000
_cell.angle_alpha   90.00
_cell.angle_beta   90.00
_cell.angle_gamma   90.00
#
_symmetry.space_group_name_H-M   'P 1'
#
loop_
_entity.id
_entity.type
_entity.pdbx_description
1 polymer ?
#
loop_
_entity_poly.entity_id
_entity_poly.type
_entity_poly.pdbx_seq_one_letter_code
_entity_poly.pdbx_strand_id
1 'polypeptide(L)'
;MALLLALLMGIGVWGVFAGIRMYRADAKLPTDLALALEVGATRTGAVDSLVDRLGMRYAPAVLRLMGPKQVARYRRKIDLAGNPGGLTIDRYAARRAVYGALGGVGGLIFLLQGNVLMTLLLFAFGAFWTEVGIWSAIRIRKDVIERTLPDFLDVLAVVVSAGLGFRQALDRVASRYEGPWADEIRITLRQMDLGMSRRQAFAELRRRNDSEQVAMFVTALQQGEELGAPIVDTLVALAKDMRRTDAQNARRKAARAVPKATMMITTFMVPATMLLLAAGLILGSGTDFGTITGE
;
A
#
# COMPACT_ATOMS: atom_id res chain seq x y z
N MET A 1 33.87 -4.53 -16.41
CA MET A 1 32.72 -5.46 -16.51
C MET A 1 32.25 -5.96 -15.13
N ALA A 2 33.14 -6.52 -14.30
CA ALA A 2 32.79 -7.06 -12.98
C ALA A 2 32.16 -6.05 -11.99
N LEU A 3 32.63 -4.81 -11.95
CA LEU A 3 32.06 -3.75 -11.09
C LEU A 3 30.62 -3.36 -11.48
N LEU A 4 30.32 -3.36 -12.79
CA LEU A 4 28.99 -3.05 -13.32
C LEU A 4 28.00 -4.20 -13.00
N LEU A 5 28.48 -5.44 -13.05
CA LEU A 5 27.75 -6.63 -12.63
C LEU A 5 27.49 -6.66 -11.11
N ALA A 6 28.49 -6.29 -10.30
CA ALA A 6 28.33 -6.19 -8.85
C ALA A 6 27.33 -5.09 -8.44
N LEU A 7 27.31 -3.95 -9.15
CA LEU A 7 26.35 -2.88 -8.92
C LEU A 7 24.92 -3.32 -9.27
N LEU A 8 24.74 -4.03 -10.40
CA LEU A 8 23.44 -4.60 -10.79
C LEU A 8 22.97 -5.69 -9.82
N MET A 9 23.87 -6.53 -9.30
CA MET A 9 23.56 -7.50 -8.25
C MET A 9 23.14 -6.81 -6.94
N GLY A 10 23.88 -5.78 -6.52
CA GLY A 10 23.56 -5.00 -5.31
C GLY A 10 22.18 -4.35 -5.40
N ILE A 11 21.83 -3.78 -6.55
CA ILE A 11 20.52 -3.17 -6.80
C ILE A 11 19.41 -4.22 -6.81
N GLY A 12 19.64 -5.40 -7.41
CA GLY A 12 18.66 -6.50 -7.46
C GLY A 12 18.38 -7.09 -6.08
N VAL A 13 19.42 -7.36 -5.29
CA VAL A 13 19.29 -7.90 -3.93
C VAL A 13 18.70 -6.86 -2.98
N TRP A 14 19.17 -5.61 -3.04
CA TRP A 14 18.59 -4.50 -2.26
C TRP A 14 17.13 -4.27 -2.63
N GLY A 15 16.80 -4.36 -3.92
CA GLY A 15 15.43 -4.32 -4.44
C GLY A 15 14.58 -5.42 -3.83
N VAL A 16 14.94 -6.69 -3.99
CA VAL A 16 14.19 -7.82 -3.41
C VAL A 16 14.03 -7.68 -1.90
N PHE A 17 15.09 -7.28 -1.18
CA PHE A 17 15.04 -7.11 0.26
C PHE A 17 14.17 -5.91 0.69
N ALA A 18 14.25 -4.78 -0.01
CA ALA A 18 13.40 -3.62 0.20
C ALA A 18 11.93 -3.91 -0.16
N GLY A 19 11.67 -4.71 -1.20
CA GLY A 19 10.35 -5.16 -1.59
C GLY A 19 9.73 -6.11 -0.55
N ILE A 20 10.49 -7.08 -0.06
CA ILE A 20 10.06 -7.97 1.04
C ILE A 20 9.87 -7.16 2.33
N ARG A 21 10.75 -6.19 2.62
CA ARG A 21 10.62 -5.29 3.76
C ARG A 21 9.37 -4.42 3.62
N MET A 22 9.05 -3.85 2.47
CA MET A 22 7.80 -3.11 2.25
C MET A 22 6.57 -4.00 2.34
N TYR A 23 6.66 -5.26 1.93
CA TYR A 23 5.56 -6.24 2.04
C TYR A 23 5.31 -6.68 3.48
N ARG A 24 6.37 -6.81 4.29
CA ARG A 24 6.31 -7.26 5.70
C ARG A 24 6.30 -6.13 6.72
N ALA A 25 6.67 -4.91 6.34
CA ALA A 25 6.57 -3.75 7.21
C ALA A 25 5.08 -3.43 7.39
N ASP A 26 4.57 -3.87 8.53
CA ASP A 26 3.40 -3.27 9.13
C ASP A 26 3.65 -1.76 9.21
N ALA A 27 2.92 -1.01 8.39
CA ALA A 27 2.97 0.44 8.29
C ALA A 27 2.50 1.08 9.60
N LYS A 28 3.31 1.01 10.65
CA LYS A 28 3.26 1.99 11.73
C LYS A 28 3.95 3.23 11.18
N LEU A 29 3.18 4.12 10.56
CA LEU A 29 3.66 5.47 10.29
C LEU A 29 3.61 6.25 11.61
N PRO A 30 4.76 6.77 12.09
CA PRO A 30 4.78 7.91 13.01
C PRO A 30 3.93 9.04 12.44
N THR A 31 3.27 9.81 13.29
CA THR A 31 2.41 10.94 12.90
C THR A 31 3.11 11.92 11.95
N ASP A 32 4.44 12.04 12.08
CA ASP A 32 5.30 12.90 11.25
C ASP A 32 5.46 12.40 9.80
N LEU A 33 5.33 11.08 9.55
CA LEU A 33 5.41 10.51 8.19
C LEU A 33 4.09 10.61 7.41
N ALA A 34 2.95 10.68 8.10
CA ALA A 34 1.66 10.92 7.47
C ALA A 34 1.62 12.34 6.87
N LEU A 35 2.15 13.32 7.60
CA LEU A 35 2.37 14.70 7.13
C LEU A 35 3.37 14.75 5.97
N ALA A 36 4.46 13.96 6.04
CA ALA A 36 5.45 13.88 4.98
C ALA A 36 4.91 13.24 3.69
N LEU A 37 3.86 12.42 3.75
CA LEU A 37 3.19 11.83 2.58
C LEU A 37 2.10 12.75 2.00
N GLU A 38 1.43 13.55 2.82
CA GLU A 38 0.56 14.66 2.38
C GLU A 38 1.35 15.71 1.58
N VAL A 39 2.51 16.12 2.10
CA VAL A 39 3.42 17.05 1.41
C VAL A 39 4.21 16.34 0.28
N GLY A 40 4.47 15.03 0.42
CA GLY A 40 5.23 14.22 -0.53
C GLY A 40 4.48 13.76 -1.77
N ALA A 41 3.15 13.80 -1.77
CA ALA A 41 2.31 13.44 -2.93
C ALA A 41 2.57 14.32 -4.18
N THR A 42 3.25 15.46 -4.01
CA THR A 42 3.64 16.37 -5.11
C THR A 42 5.10 16.24 -5.58
N ARG A 43 5.98 15.53 -4.85
CA ARG A 43 7.37 15.32 -5.29
C ARG A 43 7.58 13.89 -5.78
N THR A 44 7.44 13.69 -7.09
CA THR A 44 8.07 12.53 -7.74
C THR A 44 9.57 12.57 -7.42
N GLY A 45 10.12 11.51 -6.82
CA GLY A 45 11.56 11.42 -6.59
C GLY A 45 12.31 11.60 -7.91
N ALA A 46 13.52 12.16 -7.89
CA ALA A 46 14.32 12.37 -9.11
C ALA A 46 14.47 11.07 -9.93
N VAL A 47 14.55 9.93 -9.25
CA VAL A 47 14.59 8.59 -9.85
C VAL A 47 13.26 8.23 -10.54
N ASP A 48 12.13 8.50 -9.90
CA ASP A 48 10.79 8.24 -10.48
C ASP A 48 10.55 9.08 -11.74
N SER A 49 10.99 10.35 -11.74
CA SER A 49 10.90 11.23 -12.92
C SER A 49 11.75 10.73 -14.10
N LEU A 50 12.94 10.19 -13.82
CA LEU A 50 13.82 9.61 -14.85
C LEU A 50 13.25 8.31 -15.42
N VAL A 51 12.73 7.42 -14.57
CA VAL A 51 12.08 6.17 -14.99
C VAL A 51 10.84 6.48 -15.85
N ASP A 52 10.02 7.44 -15.44
CA ASP A 52 8.83 7.84 -16.18
C ASP A 52 9.22 8.37 -17.58
N ARG A 53 10.25 9.22 -17.70
CA ARG A 53 10.72 9.71 -19.02
C ARG A 53 11.25 8.60 -19.94
N LEU A 54 12.07 7.69 -19.42
CA LEU A 54 12.66 6.60 -20.20
C LEU A 54 11.60 5.60 -20.66
N GLY A 55 10.60 5.33 -19.82
CA GLY A 55 9.54 4.37 -20.11
C GLY A 55 8.43 4.88 -21.02
N MET A 56 8.18 6.19 -21.06
CA MET A 56 7.05 6.78 -21.82
C MET A 56 7.08 6.44 -23.32
N ARG A 57 8.28 6.30 -23.92
CA ARG A 57 8.42 5.85 -25.32
C ARG A 57 7.86 4.45 -25.57
N TYR A 58 7.85 3.59 -24.55
CA TYR A 58 7.44 2.19 -24.64
C TYR A 58 6.08 1.92 -23.99
N ALA A 59 5.49 2.90 -23.28
CA ALA A 59 4.17 2.79 -22.67
C ALA A 59 3.07 2.34 -23.65
N PRO A 60 2.97 2.85 -24.89
CA PRO A 60 1.93 2.40 -25.83
C PRO A 60 2.05 0.92 -26.20
N ALA A 61 3.28 0.41 -26.31
CA ALA A 61 3.54 -1.00 -26.62
C ALA A 61 3.13 -1.91 -25.45
N VAL A 62 3.47 -1.51 -24.22
CA VAL A 62 3.08 -2.25 -23.00
C VAL A 62 1.56 -2.27 -22.84
N LEU A 63 0.88 -1.14 -23.06
CA LEU A 63 -0.59 -1.09 -22.97
C LEU A 63 -1.28 -1.96 -24.01
N ARG A 64 -0.74 -2.04 -25.23
CA ARG A 64 -1.22 -2.96 -26.28
C ARG A 64 -1.05 -4.42 -25.88
N LEU A 65 0.09 -4.79 -25.31
CA LEU A 65 0.38 -6.16 -24.85
C LEU A 65 -0.49 -6.59 -23.66
N MET A 66 -0.79 -5.69 -22.73
CA MET A 66 -1.63 -5.98 -21.56
C MET A 66 -3.09 -6.28 -21.93
N GLY A 67 -3.57 -5.76 -23.05
CA GLY A 67 -4.95 -5.90 -23.51
C GLY A 67 -5.97 -5.08 -22.68
N PRO A 68 -7.18 -4.87 -23.22
CA PRO A 68 -8.15 -3.91 -22.67
C PRO A 68 -8.65 -4.26 -21.26
N LYS A 69 -8.86 -5.56 -20.98
CA LYS A 69 -9.34 -6.02 -19.66
C LYS A 69 -8.33 -5.72 -18.54
N GLN A 70 -7.04 -5.95 -18.80
CA GLN A 70 -6.01 -5.76 -17.79
C GLN A 70 -5.72 -4.28 -17.59
N VAL A 71 -5.70 -3.48 -18.66
CA VAL A 71 -5.59 -2.02 -18.59
C VAL A 71 -6.74 -1.45 -17.74
N ALA A 72 -7.99 -1.88 -17.95
CA ALA A 72 -9.12 -1.44 -17.13
C ALA A 72 -8.96 -1.82 -15.65
N ARG A 73 -8.43 -3.02 -15.35
CA ARG A 73 -8.16 -3.47 -13.97
C ARG A 73 -7.11 -2.61 -13.28
N TYR A 74 -5.99 -2.30 -13.94
CA TYR A 74 -4.95 -1.45 -13.34
C TYR A 74 -5.35 0.01 -13.29
N ARG A 75 -6.11 0.51 -14.28
CA ARG A 75 -6.70 1.85 -14.21
C ARG A 75 -7.55 2.00 -12.96
N ARG A 76 -8.45 1.04 -12.70
CA ARG A 76 -9.25 1.02 -11.47
C ARG A 76 -8.36 1.00 -10.21
N LYS A 77 -7.29 0.22 -10.18
CA LYS A 77 -6.35 0.22 -9.02
C LYS A 77 -5.66 1.58 -8.82
N ILE A 78 -5.27 2.24 -9.90
CA ILE A 78 -4.64 3.57 -9.87
C ILE A 78 -5.67 4.63 -9.41
N ASP A 79 -6.91 4.52 -9.86
CA ASP A 79 -8.01 5.38 -9.42
C ASP A 79 -8.28 5.19 -7.92
N LEU A 80 -8.24 3.96 -7.41
CA LEU A 80 -8.36 3.67 -5.96
C LEU A 80 -7.16 4.21 -5.15
N ALA A 81 -5.97 4.29 -5.76
CA ALA A 81 -4.83 4.99 -5.16
C ALA A 81 -4.99 6.53 -5.25
N GLY A 82 -5.98 6.99 -6.01
CA GLY A 82 -6.23 8.36 -6.47
C GLY A 82 -4.97 9.08 -6.91
N ASN A 83 -4.27 8.46 -7.87
CA ASN A 83 -3.21 9.07 -8.68
C ASN A 83 -2.04 9.65 -7.87
N PRO A 84 -1.37 8.87 -6.99
CA PRO A 84 -0.25 9.36 -6.19
C PRO A 84 0.87 9.89 -7.10
N GLY A 85 1.35 11.12 -6.89
CA GLY A 85 2.39 11.72 -7.74
C GLY A 85 1.96 11.98 -9.20
N GLY A 86 0.65 12.01 -9.49
CA GLY A 86 0.12 12.13 -10.84
C GLY A 86 0.29 10.85 -11.68
N LEU A 87 0.33 9.69 -11.02
CA LEU A 87 0.45 8.38 -11.67
C LEU A 87 -0.75 8.12 -12.58
N THR A 88 -0.56 8.24 -13.89
CA THR A 88 -1.54 7.81 -14.89
C THR A 88 -1.29 6.35 -15.28
N ILE A 89 -2.25 5.75 -15.98
CA ILE A 89 -2.07 4.41 -16.58
C ILE A 89 -0.84 4.35 -17.50
N ASP A 90 -0.52 5.47 -18.16
CA ASP A 90 0.64 5.58 -19.05
C ASP A 90 1.95 5.62 -18.26
N ARG A 91 2.00 6.35 -17.13
CA ARG A 91 3.17 6.33 -16.23
C ARG A 91 3.37 4.96 -15.59
N TYR A 92 2.29 4.27 -15.23
CA TYR A 92 2.39 2.88 -14.77
C TYR A 92 2.97 1.96 -15.85
N ALA A 93 2.50 2.08 -17.09
CA ALA A 93 3.02 1.31 -18.22
C ALA A 93 4.49 1.66 -18.52
N ALA A 94 4.88 2.93 -18.39
CA ALA A 94 6.25 3.39 -18.51
C ALA A 94 7.16 2.74 -17.45
N ARG A 95 6.77 2.77 -16.17
CA ARG A 95 7.50 2.10 -15.09
C ARG A 95 7.62 0.59 -15.35
N ARG A 96 6.52 -0.05 -15.76
CA ARG A 96 6.51 -1.49 -16.08
C ARG A 96 7.42 -1.83 -17.26
N ALA A 97 7.51 -0.95 -18.26
CA ALA A 97 8.45 -1.11 -19.36
C ALA A 97 9.91 -1.06 -18.88
N VAL A 98 10.26 -0.07 -18.05
CA VAL A 98 11.64 0.10 -17.56
C VAL A 98 12.05 -1.02 -16.61
N TYR A 99 11.24 -1.32 -15.59
CA TYR A 99 11.56 -2.40 -14.64
C TYR A 99 11.50 -3.78 -15.31
N GLY A 100 10.57 -3.98 -16.25
CA GLY A 100 10.50 -5.20 -17.07
C GLY A 100 11.72 -5.37 -17.97
N ALA A 101 12.19 -4.29 -18.61
CA ALA A 101 13.40 -4.32 -19.44
C ALA A 101 14.66 -4.57 -18.60
N LEU A 102 14.81 -3.88 -17.45
CA LEU A 102 15.91 -4.10 -16.53
C LEU A 102 15.95 -5.54 -15.99
N GLY A 103 14.78 -6.06 -15.57
CA GLY A 103 14.65 -7.43 -15.09
C GLY A 103 14.89 -8.48 -16.19
N GLY A 104 14.39 -8.23 -17.39
CA GLY A 104 14.54 -9.14 -18.53
C GLY A 104 15.95 -9.18 -19.10
N VAL A 105 16.57 -8.02 -19.33
CA VAL A 105 17.96 -7.94 -19.81
C VAL A 105 18.93 -8.47 -18.76
N GLY A 106 18.75 -8.07 -17.50
CA GLY A 106 19.55 -8.59 -16.39
C GLY A 106 19.40 -10.10 -16.23
N GLY A 107 18.16 -10.60 -16.26
CA GLY A 107 17.88 -12.04 -16.17
C GLY A 107 18.50 -12.84 -17.32
N LEU A 108 18.42 -12.34 -18.55
CA LEU A 108 19.02 -13.00 -19.71
C LEU A 108 20.55 -13.09 -19.61
N ILE A 109 21.21 -12.04 -19.13
CA ILE A 109 22.67 -12.04 -18.91
C ILE A 109 23.07 -13.11 -17.89
N PHE A 110 22.34 -13.23 -16.77
CA PHE A 110 22.64 -14.22 -15.75
C PHE A 110 22.28 -15.65 -16.16
N LEU A 111 21.29 -15.83 -17.04
CA LEU A 111 20.94 -17.12 -17.62
C LEU A 111 22.09 -17.65 -18.49
N LEU A 112 22.71 -16.78 -19.29
CA LEU A 112 23.89 -17.13 -20.12
C LEU A 112 25.12 -17.48 -19.27
N GLN A 113 25.17 -17.02 -18.03
CA GLN A 113 26.23 -17.35 -17.06
C GLN A 113 25.90 -18.61 -16.22
N GLY A 114 24.78 -19.29 -16.50
CA GLY A 114 24.35 -20.49 -15.78
C GLY A 114 23.77 -20.24 -14.38
N ASN A 115 23.59 -18.98 -13.96
CA ASN A 115 23.05 -18.66 -12.65
C ASN A 115 21.51 -18.57 -12.66
N VAL A 116 20.87 -19.72 -12.52
CA VAL A 116 19.41 -19.86 -12.55
C VAL A 116 18.74 -19.09 -11.41
N LEU A 117 19.33 -19.08 -10.22
CA LEU A 117 18.76 -18.38 -9.06
C LEU A 117 18.69 -16.85 -9.29
N MET A 118 19.78 -16.26 -9.78
CA MET A 118 19.83 -14.81 -10.02
C MET A 118 18.91 -14.38 -11.18
N THR A 119 18.78 -15.24 -12.18
CA THR A 119 17.84 -15.07 -13.28
C THR A 119 16.40 -14.95 -12.75
N LEU A 120 15.98 -15.93 -11.94
CA LEU A 120 14.63 -15.92 -11.35
C LEU A 120 14.38 -14.69 -10.48
N LEU A 121 15.36 -14.26 -9.69
CA LEU A 121 15.23 -13.08 -8.83
C LEU A 121 15.06 -11.78 -9.65
N LEU A 122 15.80 -11.60 -10.74
CA LEU A 122 15.71 -10.38 -11.57
C LEU A 122 14.41 -10.32 -12.38
N PHE A 123 13.95 -11.46 -12.91
CA PHE A 123 12.63 -11.54 -13.53
C PHE A 123 11.52 -11.26 -12.52
N ALA A 124 11.61 -11.84 -11.32
CA ALA A 124 10.68 -11.57 -10.24
C ALA A 124 10.68 -10.08 -9.87
N PHE A 125 11.85 -9.45 -9.73
CA PHE A 125 11.97 -8.03 -9.44
C PHE A 125 11.26 -7.16 -10.49
N GLY A 126 11.55 -7.37 -11.78
CA GLY A 126 10.96 -6.59 -12.86
C GLY A 126 9.43 -6.69 -12.92
N ALA A 127 8.88 -7.86 -12.61
CA ALA A 127 7.43 -8.09 -12.55
C ALA A 127 6.78 -7.52 -11.29
N PHE A 128 7.37 -7.74 -10.11
CA PHE A 128 6.75 -7.42 -8.82
C PHE A 128 6.89 -5.94 -8.43
N TRP A 129 7.98 -5.27 -8.80
CA TRP A 129 8.31 -3.94 -8.25
C TRP A 129 7.21 -2.90 -8.51
N THR A 130 6.66 -2.90 -9.73
CA THR A 130 5.58 -1.98 -10.11
C THR A 130 4.26 -2.29 -9.40
N GLU A 131 3.99 -3.55 -9.08
CA GLU A 131 2.76 -3.95 -8.38
C GLU A 131 2.79 -3.57 -6.90
N VAL A 132 3.95 -3.75 -6.25
CA VAL A 132 4.16 -3.40 -4.85
C VAL A 132 3.96 -1.89 -4.64
N GLY A 133 4.43 -1.06 -5.55
CA GLY A 133 4.25 0.40 -5.47
C GLY A 133 2.78 0.82 -5.45
N ILE A 134 1.97 0.31 -6.37
CA ILE A 134 0.52 0.62 -6.40
C ILE A 134 -0.16 0.10 -5.15
N TRP A 135 0.12 -1.14 -4.76
CA TRP A 135 -0.53 -1.74 -3.60
C TRP A 135 -0.20 -1.01 -2.30
N SER A 136 1.06 -0.61 -2.13
CA SER A 136 1.49 0.21 -1.00
C SER A 136 0.80 1.57 -1.00
N ALA A 137 0.70 2.24 -2.15
CA ALA A 137 0.03 3.52 -2.26
C ALA A 137 -1.47 3.45 -1.93
N ILE A 138 -2.19 2.44 -2.44
CA ILE A 138 -3.60 2.21 -2.11
C ILE A 138 -3.76 2.00 -0.60
N ARG A 139 -2.90 1.16 -0.01
CA ARG A 139 -2.95 0.86 1.42
C ARG A 139 -2.68 2.09 2.28
N ILE A 140 -1.67 2.88 1.94
CA ILE A 140 -1.32 4.11 2.65
C ILE A 140 -2.46 5.11 2.57
N ARG A 141 -3.00 5.37 1.36
CA ARG A 141 -4.14 6.27 1.18
C ARG A 141 -5.34 5.82 2.01
N LYS A 142 -5.67 4.53 1.96
CA LYS A 142 -6.76 3.94 2.74
C LYS A 142 -6.57 4.17 4.24
N ASP A 143 -5.38 3.88 4.77
CA ASP A 143 -5.07 4.07 6.20
C ASP A 143 -5.16 5.54 6.62
N VAL A 144 -4.71 6.48 5.76
CA VAL A 144 -4.88 7.92 6.02
C VAL A 144 -6.36 8.30 6.07
N ILE A 145 -7.16 7.85 5.11
CA ILE A 145 -8.62 8.11 5.10
C ILE A 145 -9.28 7.55 6.37
N GLU A 146 -8.98 6.30 6.72
CA GLU A 146 -9.56 5.62 7.88
C GLU A 146 -9.20 6.29 9.21
N ARG A 147 -8.01 6.90 9.33
CA ARG A 147 -7.61 7.65 10.53
C ARG A 147 -8.22 9.03 10.62
N THR A 148 -8.41 9.72 9.49
CA THR A 148 -8.95 11.09 9.46
C THR A 148 -10.47 11.11 9.56
N LEU A 149 -11.14 10.07 9.05
CA LEU A 149 -12.59 10.01 8.95
C LEU A 149 -13.32 10.20 10.30
N PRO A 150 -12.97 9.53 11.42
CA PRO A 150 -13.71 9.67 12.68
C PRO A 150 -13.68 11.10 13.22
N ASP A 151 -12.51 11.75 13.16
CA ASP A 151 -12.34 13.14 13.58
C ASP A 151 -13.13 14.11 12.71
N PHE A 152 -13.07 13.90 11.38
CA PHE A 152 -13.88 14.66 10.43
C PHE A 152 -15.39 14.55 10.73
N LEU A 153 -15.88 13.35 11.09
CA LEU A 153 -17.29 13.14 11.41
C LEU A 153 -17.71 13.85 12.70
N ASP A 154 -16.85 13.89 13.72
CA ASP A 154 -17.12 14.63 14.96
C ASP A 154 -17.24 16.13 14.68
N VAL A 155 -16.31 16.71 13.92
CA VAL A 155 -16.37 18.12 13.53
C VAL A 155 -17.61 18.39 12.66
N LEU A 156 -17.94 17.49 11.73
CA LEU A 156 -19.13 17.60 10.91
C LEU A 156 -20.41 17.57 11.75
N ALA A 157 -20.49 16.67 12.74
CA ALA A 157 -21.61 16.60 13.66
C ALA A 157 -21.79 17.92 14.43
N VAL A 158 -20.70 18.52 14.92
CA VAL A 158 -20.72 19.83 15.61
C VAL A 158 -21.24 20.92 14.67
N VAL A 159 -20.72 21.02 13.44
CA VAL A 159 -21.12 22.05 12.46
C VAL A 159 -22.58 21.88 12.04
N VAL A 160 -23.06 20.65 11.84
CA VAL A 160 -24.47 20.37 11.54
C VAL A 160 -25.36 20.68 12.74
N SER A 161 -24.92 20.36 13.97
CA SER A 161 -25.68 20.65 15.19
C SER A 161 -25.86 22.15 15.43
N ALA A 162 -24.94 22.98 14.91
CA ALA A 162 -25.04 24.43 14.91
C ALA A 162 -26.04 25.00 13.88
N GLY A 163 -26.78 24.13 13.16
CA GLY A 163 -27.85 24.52 12.25
C GLY A 163 -27.40 24.76 10.80
N LEU A 164 -26.13 24.49 10.44
CA LEU A 164 -25.72 24.52 9.05
C LEU A 164 -26.36 23.35 8.27
N GLY A 165 -26.85 23.66 7.07
CA GLY A 165 -27.32 22.63 6.14
C GLY A 165 -26.20 21.63 5.84
N PHE A 166 -26.52 20.34 5.81
CA PHE A 166 -25.53 19.25 5.72
C PHE A 166 -24.49 19.43 4.60
N ARG A 167 -24.92 19.84 3.39
CA ARG A 167 -24.00 20.11 2.27
C ARG A 167 -23.03 21.26 2.56
N GLN A 168 -23.53 22.34 3.18
CA GLN A 168 -22.71 23.49 3.57
C GLN A 168 -21.76 23.12 4.71
N ALA A 169 -22.21 22.30 5.65
CA ALA A 169 -21.37 21.76 6.71
C ALA A 169 -20.25 20.89 6.14
N LEU A 170 -20.57 19.99 5.20
CA LEU A 170 -19.58 19.18 4.48
C LEU A 170 -18.52 20.03 3.78
N ASP A 171 -18.92 21.06 3.04
CA ASP A 171 -18.00 21.96 2.34
C ASP A 171 -17.12 22.74 3.32
N ARG A 172 -17.74 23.29 4.37
CA ARG A 172 -17.04 24.05 5.42
C ARG A 172 -16.01 23.19 6.15
N VAL A 173 -16.36 21.97 6.53
CA VAL A 173 -15.43 21.06 7.22
C VAL A 173 -14.37 20.59 6.24
N ALA A 174 -14.72 20.18 5.01
CA ALA A 174 -13.75 19.75 4.00
C ALA A 174 -12.71 20.84 3.68
N SER A 175 -13.07 22.12 3.72
CA SER A 175 -12.13 23.23 3.53
C SER A 175 -11.08 23.39 4.64
N ARG A 176 -11.28 22.76 5.81
CA ARG A 176 -10.39 22.83 6.97
C ARG A 176 -9.44 21.64 7.08
N TYR A 177 -9.68 20.59 6.32
CA TYR A 177 -8.83 19.40 6.28
C TYR A 177 -8.01 19.38 5.00
N GLU A 178 -6.80 18.84 5.10
CA GLU A 178 -5.98 18.51 3.95
C GLU A 178 -5.99 16.99 3.72
N GLY A 179 -5.37 16.57 2.63
CA GLY A 179 -5.15 15.15 2.35
C GLY A 179 -6.28 14.42 1.63
N PRO A 180 -6.14 13.08 1.49
CA PRO A 180 -6.95 12.29 0.57
C PRO A 180 -8.44 12.30 0.90
N TRP A 181 -8.80 12.38 2.18
CA TRP A 181 -10.21 12.43 2.58
C TRP A 181 -10.87 13.75 2.17
N ALA A 182 -10.21 14.88 2.42
CA ALA A 182 -10.71 16.19 2.03
C ALA A 182 -10.82 16.35 0.51
N ASP A 183 -9.87 15.77 -0.25
CA ASP A 183 -9.93 15.71 -1.72
C ASP A 183 -11.17 14.93 -2.19
N GLU A 184 -11.45 13.77 -1.61
CA GLU A 184 -12.60 12.95 -1.97
C GLU A 184 -13.94 13.64 -1.69
N ILE A 185 -14.06 14.36 -0.57
CA ILE A 185 -15.25 15.16 -0.28
C ILE A 185 -15.38 16.33 -1.25
N ARG A 186 -14.30 17.04 -1.59
CA ARG A 186 -14.32 18.12 -2.59
C ARG A 186 -14.71 17.62 -3.99
N ILE A 187 -14.23 16.45 -4.40
CA ILE A 187 -14.66 15.81 -5.66
C ILE A 187 -16.16 15.50 -5.61
N THR A 188 -16.64 14.96 -4.48
CA THR A 188 -18.04 14.58 -4.30
C THR A 188 -18.97 15.81 -4.31
N LEU A 189 -18.57 16.91 -3.65
CA LEU A 189 -19.27 18.20 -3.70
C LEU A 189 -19.32 18.75 -5.12
N ARG A 190 -18.20 18.73 -5.84
CA ARG A 190 -18.14 19.14 -7.26
C ARG A 190 -19.04 18.31 -8.16
N GLN A 191 -19.13 16.99 -7.94
CA GLN A 191 -20.05 16.13 -8.68
C GLN A 191 -21.51 16.58 -8.48
N MET A 192 -21.87 16.96 -7.25
CA MET A 192 -23.19 17.53 -6.95
C MET A 192 -23.39 18.91 -7.60
N ASP A 193 -22.35 19.77 -7.64
CA ASP A 193 -22.40 21.07 -8.34
C ASP A 193 -22.66 20.90 -9.85
N LEU A 194 -22.13 19.82 -10.43
CA LEU A 194 -22.33 19.46 -11.85
C LEU A 194 -23.67 18.75 -12.12
N GLY A 195 -24.58 18.71 -11.15
CA GLY A 195 -25.94 18.18 -11.32
C GLY A 195 -26.10 16.70 -10.98
N MET A 196 -25.07 16.01 -10.48
CA MET A 196 -25.22 14.64 -9.98
C MET A 196 -26.08 14.63 -8.70
N SER A 197 -27.03 13.71 -8.61
CA SER A 197 -27.83 13.58 -7.39
C SER A 197 -26.95 13.20 -6.19
N ARG A 198 -27.34 13.64 -4.99
CA ARG A 198 -26.61 13.36 -3.74
C ARG A 198 -26.33 11.87 -3.56
N ARG A 199 -27.34 11.02 -3.73
CA ARG A 199 -27.23 9.56 -3.66
C ARG A 199 -26.19 9.00 -4.64
N GLN A 200 -26.19 9.48 -5.89
CA GLN A 200 -25.22 9.07 -6.92
C GLN A 200 -23.80 9.53 -6.57
N ALA A 201 -23.63 10.79 -6.12
CA ALA A 201 -22.32 11.33 -5.75
C ALA A 201 -21.70 10.53 -4.59
N PHE A 202 -22.49 10.18 -3.56
CA PHE A 202 -22.02 9.34 -2.46
C PHE A 202 -21.78 7.88 -2.87
N ALA A 203 -22.59 7.32 -3.80
CA ALA A 203 -22.30 6.00 -4.36
C ALA A 203 -20.96 5.99 -5.12
N GLU A 204 -20.67 7.06 -5.85
CA GLU A 204 -19.42 7.23 -6.57
C GLU A 204 -18.24 7.46 -5.62
N LEU A 205 -18.43 8.21 -4.52
CA LEU A 205 -17.46 8.29 -3.42
C LEU A 205 -17.12 6.91 -2.86
N ARG A 206 -18.12 6.08 -2.57
CA ARG A 206 -17.91 4.69 -2.12
C ARG A 206 -17.19 3.85 -3.18
N ARG A 207 -17.48 4.04 -4.47
CA ARG A 207 -16.83 3.28 -5.56
C ARG A 207 -15.34 3.61 -5.70
N ARG A 208 -14.95 4.88 -5.46
CA ARG A 208 -13.56 5.36 -5.53
C ARG A 208 -12.72 4.99 -4.31
N ASN A 209 -13.34 4.61 -3.19
CA ASN A 209 -12.65 4.36 -1.93
C ASN A 209 -12.86 2.91 -1.46
N ASP A 210 -11.78 2.14 -1.36
CA ASP A 210 -11.81 0.76 -0.85
C ASP A 210 -11.73 0.69 0.69
N SER A 211 -12.46 1.57 1.38
CA SER A 211 -12.51 1.64 2.84
C SER A 211 -13.89 1.22 3.36
N GLU A 212 -13.89 0.33 4.35
CA GLU A 212 -15.12 -0.12 5.02
C GLU A 212 -15.76 1.03 5.80
N GLN A 213 -14.95 1.86 6.45
CA GLN A 213 -15.41 3.03 7.19
C GLN A 213 -16.12 4.04 6.28
N VAL A 214 -15.58 4.29 5.09
CA VAL A 214 -16.24 5.15 4.08
C VAL A 214 -17.56 4.53 3.60
N ALA A 215 -17.61 3.20 3.42
CA ALA A 215 -18.83 2.52 3.02
C ALA A 215 -19.93 2.62 4.11
N MET A 216 -19.55 2.51 5.39
CA MET A 216 -20.47 2.72 6.52
C MET A 216 -21.01 4.15 6.54
N PHE A 217 -20.13 5.15 6.38
CA PHE A 217 -20.52 6.55 6.30
C PHE A 217 -21.51 6.83 5.16
N VAL A 218 -21.19 6.39 3.94
CA VAL A 218 -22.08 6.57 2.79
C VAL A 218 -23.44 5.89 3.01
N THR A 219 -23.43 4.69 3.59
CA THR A 219 -24.67 3.95 3.88
C THR A 219 -25.51 4.67 4.92
N ALA A 220 -24.91 5.14 6.02
CA ALA A 220 -25.59 5.90 7.06
C ALA A 220 -26.16 7.22 6.53
N LEU A 221 -25.42 7.92 5.66
CA LEU A 221 -25.89 9.14 5.01
C LEU A 221 -27.08 8.90 4.08
N GLN A 222 -27.04 7.83 3.28
CA GLN A 222 -28.13 7.49 2.36
C GLN A 222 -29.38 7.03 3.11
N GLN A 223 -29.22 6.40 4.28
CA GLN A 223 -30.33 5.99 5.16
C GLN A 223 -30.91 7.17 5.95
N GLY A 224 -30.09 8.17 6.29
CA GLY A 224 -30.49 9.36 7.04
C GLY A 224 -30.95 10.54 6.18
N GLU A 225 -31.11 10.35 4.87
CA GLU A 225 -31.66 11.35 3.94
C GLU A 225 -33.17 11.55 4.19
N GLU A 226 -33.50 12.27 5.26
CA GLU A 226 -34.78 13.01 5.48
C GLU A 226 -34.86 13.73 6.85
N LEU A 227 -33.93 13.51 7.79
CA LEU A 227 -34.30 13.66 9.21
C LEU A 227 -33.72 14.85 10.00
N GLY A 228 -32.72 15.60 9.53
CA GLY A 228 -32.16 16.72 10.33
C GLY A 228 -31.42 16.20 11.58
N ALA A 229 -31.87 16.53 12.80
CA ALA A 229 -31.19 16.20 14.08
C ALA A 229 -30.74 14.73 14.25
N PRO A 230 -31.47 13.70 13.80
CA PRO A 230 -31.03 12.30 13.87
C PRO A 230 -29.75 12.00 13.09
N ILE A 231 -29.36 12.84 12.12
CA ILE A 231 -28.08 12.66 11.42
C ILE A 231 -26.89 12.99 12.32
N VAL A 232 -27.03 13.94 13.26
CA VAL A 232 -25.95 14.31 14.19
C VAL A 232 -25.63 13.10 15.08
N ASP A 233 -26.64 12.50 15.68
CA ASP A 233 -26.49 11.29 16.51
C ASP A 233 -25.88 10.14 15.72
N THR A 234 -26.29 9.99 14.45
CA THR A 234 -25.74 8.98 13.54
C THR A 234 -24.25 9.21 13.26
N LEU A 235 -23.84 10.45 13.00
CA LEU A 235 -22.44 10.81 12.76
C LEU A 235 -21.57 10.56 14.00
N VAL A 236 -22.05 10.95 15.19
CA VAL A 236 -21.36 10.73 16.47
C VAL A 236 -21.24 9.24 16.80
N ALA A 237 -22.32 8.48 16.61
CA ALA A 237 -22.32 7.04 16.83
C ALA A 237 -21.34 6.34 15.88
N LEU A 238 -21.31 6.75 14.62
CA LEU A 238 -20.41 6.21 13.61
C LEU A 238 -18.94 6.51 13.93
N ALA A 239 -18.61 7.76 14.29
CA ALA A 239 -17.26 8.15 14.71
C ALA A 239 -16.79 7.32 15.92
N LYS A 240 -17.68 7.11 16.90
CA LYS A 240 -17.40 6.26 18.08
C LYS A 240 -17.16 4.80 17.69
N ASP A 241 -17.94 4.26 16.78
CA ASP A 241 -17.80 2.87 16.33
C ASP A 241 -16.50 2.64 15.54
N MET A 242 -16.11 3.60 14.70
CA MET A 242 -14.82 3.58 14.01
C MET A 242 -13.66 3.57 15.00
N ARG A 243 -13.64 4.48 15.99
CA ARG A 243 -12.61 4.52 17.04
C ARG A 243 -12.57 3.21 17.86
N ARG A 244 -13.74 2.62 18.14
CA ARG A 244 -13.84 1.32 18.83
C ARG A 244 -13.23 0.20 17.98
N THR A 245 -13.52 0.17 16.70
CA THR A 245 -12.99 -0.81 15.73
C THR A 245 -11.48 -0.70 15.62
N ASP A 246 -10.94 0.52 15.53
CA ASP A 246 -9.49 0.76 15.50
C ASP A 246 -8.80 0.28 16.77
N ALA A 247 -9.39 0.58 17.94
CA ALA A 247 -8.88 0.09 19.22
C ALA A 247 -8.90 -1.45 19.29
N GLN A 248 -9.95 -2.10 18.78
CA GLN A 248 -10.02 -3.56 18.71
C GLN A 248 -8.98 -4.14 17.76
N ASN A 249 -8.76 -3.53 16.60
CA ASN A 249 -7.75 -3.95 15.63
C ASN A 249 -6.33 -3.81 16.20
N ALA A 250 -6.05 -2.71 16.90
CA ALA A 250 -4.80 -2.51 17.61
C ALA A 250 -4.57 -3.58 18.70
N ARG A 251 -5.60 -3.89 19.50
CA ARG A 251 -5.56 -4.96 20.51
C ARG A 251 -5.34 -6.34 19.88
N ARG A 252 -6.04 -6.67 18.79
CA ARG A 252 -5.85 -7.93 18.05
C ARG A 252 -4.43 -8.06 17.51
N LYS A 253 -3.85 -6.97 17.01
CA LYS A 253 -2.47 -6.94 16.52
C LYS A 253 -1.46 -7.15 17.66
N ALA A 254 -1.67 -6.50 18.80
CA ALA A 254 -0.85 -6.71 20.00
C ALA A 254 -0.93 -8.15 20.50
N ALA A 255 -2.14 -8.72 20.58
CA ALA A 255 -2.36 -10.10 21.00
C ALA A 255 -1.70 -11.12 20.05
N ARG A 256 -1.66 -10.85 18.74
CA ARG A 256 -0.98 -11.72 17.76
C ARG A 256 0.55 -11.61 17.77
N ALA A 257 1.11 -10.54 18.36
CA ALA A 257 2.54 -10.34 18.41
C ALA A 257 3.23 -11.41 19.28
N VAL A 258 2.61 -11.76 20.42
CA VAL A 258 3.19 -12.73 21.37
C VAL A 258 3.31 -14.13 20.76
N PRO A 259 2.24 -14.77 20.24
CA PRO A 259 2.37 -16.10 19.60
C PRO A 259 3.35 -16.12 18.42
N LYS A 260 3.40 -15.02 17.64
CA LYS A 260 4.33 -14.90 16.50
C LYS A 260 5.79 -14.83 16.96
N ALA A 261 6.06 -14.13 18.07
CA ALA A 261 7.39 -14.08 18.66
C ALA A 261 7.80 -15.45 19.23
N THR A 262 6.92 -16.11 19.97
CA THR A 262 7.20 -17.46 20.52
C THR A 262 7.46 -18.47 19.42
N MET A 263 6.63 -18.51 18.37
CA MET A 263 6.86 -19.38 17.21
C MET A 263 8.24 -19.14 16.60
N MET A 264 8.61 -17.87 16.37
CA MET A 264 9.91 -17.54 15.77
C MET A 264 11.07 -18.00 16.67
N ILE A 265 10.97 -17.76 17.99
CA ILE A 265 11.98 -18.22 18.96
C ILE A 265 12.09 -19.75 18.92
N THR A 266 10.98 -20.48 19.00
CA THR A 266 11.00 -21.95 19.00
C THR A 266 11.57 -22.51 17.69
N THR A 267 11.16 -21.96 16.54
CA THR A 267 11.60 -22.45 15.22
C THR A 267 13.09 -22.21 14.97
N PHE A 268 13.68 -21.11 15.47
CA PHE A 268 15.11 -20.83 15.24
C PHE A 268 16.02 -21.33 16.37
N MET A 269 15.58 -21.22 17.63
CA MET A 269 16.43 -21.53 18.77
C MET A 269 16.61 -23.03 18.97
N VAL A 270 15.56 -23.84 18.78
CA VAL A 270 15.61 -25.31 18.99
C VAL A 270 16.54 -26.02 17.99
N PRO A 271 16.48 -25.76 16.67
CA PRO A 271 17.43 -26.38 15.74
C PRO A 271 18.86 -25.87 15.96
N ALA A 272 19.04 -24.60 16.33
CA ALA A 272 20.35 -24.04 16.62
C ALA A 272 21.00 -24.68 17.86
N THR A 273 20.24 -24.91 18.93
CA THR A 273 20.74 -25.64 20.10
C THR A 273 21.02 -27.11 19.80
N MET A 274 20.19 -27.77 18.99
CA MET A 274 20.45 -29.14 18.53
C MET A 274 21.74 -29.25 17.72
N LEU A 275 21.99 -28.31 16.79
CA LEU A 275 23.23 -28.24 16.01
C LEU A 275 24.45 -27.99 16.89
N LEU A 276 24.36 -27.07 17.85
CA LEU A 276 25.43 -26.80 18.81
C LEU A 276 25.76 -28.02 19.67
N LEU A 277 24.74 -28.72 20.18
CA LEU A 277 24.93 -29.94 20.95
C LEU A 277 25.54 -31.06 20.11
N ALA A 278 25.06 -31.26 18.87
CA ALA A 278 25.61 -32.25 17.97
C ALA A 278 27.07 -31.95 17.62
N ALA A 279 27.41 -30.70 17.30
CA ALA A 279 28.78 -30.27 17.02
C ALA A 279 29.70 -30.43 18.25
N GLY A 280 29.22 -30.05 19.43
CA GLY A 280 29.95 -30.22 20.69
C GLY A 280 30.20 -31.68 21.04
N LEU A 281 29.21 -32.56 20.82
CA LEU A 281 29.35 -33.99 20.99
C LEU A 281 30.40 -34.55 20.03
N ILE A 282 30.31 -34.21 18.74
CA ILE A 282 31.25 -34.64 17.69
C ILE A 282 32.69 -34.24 18.02
N LEU A 283 32.92 -33.00 18.44
CA LEU A 283 34.25 -32.50 18.79
C LEU A 283 34.76 -33.09 20.12
N GLY A 284 33.85 -33.36 21.07
CA GLY A 284 34.19 -33.86 22.41
C GLY A 284 34.42 -35.37 22.48
N SER A 285 33.79 -36.16 21.61
CA SER A 285 33.90 -37.62 21.62
C SER A 285 35.17 -38.18 20.95
N GLY A 286 36.07 -37.31 20.46
CA GLY A 286 37.33 -37.71 19.82
C GLY A 286 37.13 -38.66 18.63
N THR A 287 35.95 -38.62 18.00
CA THR A 287 35.55 -39.61 17.00
C THR A 287 36.14 -39.23 15.66
N ASP A 288 37.18 -39.95 15.26
CA ASP A 288 37.84 -39.78 13.97
C ASP A 288 36.93 -40.31 12.85
N PHE A 289 36.31 -39.40 12.10
CA PHE A 289 35.34 -39.73 11.05
C PHE A 289 35.95 -40.50 9.87
N GLY A 290 37.28 -40.64 9.78
CA GLY A 290 37.93 -41.53 8.81
C GLY A 290 37.42 -42.98 8.92
N THR A 291 37.12 -43.45 10.13
CA THR A 291 36.61 -44.80 10.35
C THR A 291 35.12 -45.01 9.98
N ILE A 292 34.34 -43.93 9.87
CA ILE A 292 32.90 -43.98 9.53
C ILE A 292 32.64 -43.62 8.06
N THR A 293 33.50 -42.81 7.44
CA THR A 293 33.38 -42.43 6.02
C THR A 293 34.20 -43.28 5.05
N GLY A 294 35.01 -44.22 5.55
CA GLY A 294 35.60 -45.27 4.73
C GLY A 294 36.63 -44.76 3.72
N GLU A 295 37.59 -43.96 4.19
CA GLU A 295 38.94 -43.92 3.60
C GLU A 295 39.97 -44.38 4.65
#